data_AF-A0A1N7QDY2-F1
#
_entry.id   AF-A0A1N7QDY2-F1
#
_cell.length_a   1.000
_cell.length_b   1.000
_cell.length_c   1.000
_cell.angle_alpha   90.00
_cell.angle_beta   90.00
_cell.angle_gamma   90.00
#
_symmetry.space_group_name_H-M   'P 1'
#
loop_
_entity.id
_entity.type
_entity.pdbx_description
1 polymer ?
#
loop_
_entity_poly.entity_id
_entity_poly.type
_entity_poly.pdbx_seq_one_letter_code
_entity_poly.pdbx_strand_id
1 'polypeptide(L)'
;MGYDALLAWFLGFAWILDDAVQPWDLTLLRFEELGIIPVPTLWRGPWRAGLFETIAAGLDLARQEGFVARVAAAFPEAEMPRRMGKYVRAGHVQSETHWMQTALVPNGLKGA
;
A
#
# COMPACT_ATOMS: atom_id res chain seq x y z
N MET A 1 -13.01 2.55 10.49
CA MET A 1 -13.31 2.33 9.06
C MET A 1 -12.99 0.88 8.76
N GLY A 2 -13.95 0.10 8.31
CA GLY A 2 -13.75 -1.29 7.85
C GLY A 2 -13.81 -1.33 6.32
N TYR A 3 -13.13 -2.29 5.72
CA TYR A 3 -13.24 -2.59 4.29
C TYR A 3 -14.22 -3.74 4.08
N ASP A 4 -15.18 -3.61 3.15
CA ASP A 4 -16.27 -4.59 3.02
C ASP A 4 -15.97 -5.76 2.06
N ALA A 5 -14.88 -5.69 1.31
CA ALA A 5 -14.60 -6.64 0.22
C ALA A 5 -13.09 -6.84 -0.02
N LEU A 6 -12.32 -7.15 1.01
CA LEU A 6 -10.90 -7.48 0.84
C LEU A 6 -10.73 -8.82 0.12
N LEU A 7 -9.68 -8.91 -0.72
CA LEU A 7 -9.28 -10.18 -1.36
C LEU A 7 -8.68 -11.17 -0.36
N ALA A 8 -8.11 -10.66 0.75
CA ALA A 8 -7.60 -11.43 1.88
C ALA A 8 -7.55 -10.55 3.13
N TRP A 9 -7.49 -11.17 4.30
CA TRP A 9 -7.33 -10.48 5.59
C TRP A 9 -6.02 -9.68 5.70
N PHE A 10 -5.00 -10.08 4.94
CA PHE A 10 -3.72 -9.41 4.83
C PHE A 10 -3.32 -9.31 3.37
N LEU A 11 -2.92 -8.12 2.94
CA LEU A 11 -2.36 -7.89 1.60
C LEU A 11 -0.89 -7.55 1.72
N GLY A 12 -0.03 -8.31 1.04
CA GLY A 12 1.42 -8.08 1.03
C GLY A 12 1.80 -6.81 0.29
N PHE A 13 2.69 -5.99 0.86
CA PHE A 13 3.10 -4.71 0.28
C PHE A 13 4.63 -4.48 0.22
N ALA A 14 5.41 -5.28 0.94
CA ALA A 14 6.87 -5.23 0.87
C ALA A 14 7.48 -6.58 1.26
N TRP A 15 8.65 -6.87 0.70
CA TRP A 15 9.56 -7.89 1.20
C TRP A 15 10.90 -7.23 1.50
N ILE A 16 11.34 -7.36 2.75
CA ILE A 16 12.60 -6.79 3.26
C ILE A 16 13.44 -7.97 3.75
N LEU A 17 14.70 -8.00 3.32
CA LEU A 17 15.68 -9.00 3.72
C LEU A 17 17.02 -8.29 3.94
N ASP A 18 17.67 -8.56 5.06
CA ASP A 18 18.99 -8.00 5.42
C ASP A 18 19.08 -6.47 5.21
N ASP A 19 18.16 -5.73 5.83
CA ASP A 19 18.03 -4.27 5.75
C ASP A 19 17.86 -3.71 4.33
N ALA A 20 17.41 -4.53 3.38
CA ALA A 20 17.14 -4.13 2.00
C ALA A 20 15.72 -4.46 1.59
N VAL A 21 15.01 -3.44 1.12
CA VAL A 21 13.74 -3.62 0.40
C VAL A 21 14.05 -4.30 -0.92
N GLN A 22 13.46 -5.47 -1.16
CA GLN A 22 13.71 -6.28 -2.34
C GLN A 22 13.03 -5.69 -3.59
N PRO A 23 13.50 -6.03 -4.80
CA PRO A 23 12.86 -5.59 -6.05
C PRO A 23 11.38 -5.99 -6.08
N TRP A 24 10.53 -5.14 -6.64
CA TRP A 24 9.08 -5.38 -6.64
C TRP A 24 8.73 -6.67 -7.38
N ASP A 25 9.35 -6.91 -8.53
CA ASP A 25 9.05 -8.09 -9.34
C ASP A 25 9.46 -9.39 -8.60
N LEU A 26 10.57 -9.37 -7.86
CA LEU A 26 10.99 -10.50 -7.02
C LEU A 26 10.11 -10.65 -5.77
N THR A 27 9.63 -9.53 -5.21
CA THR A 27 8.67 -9.52 -4.10
C THR A 27 7.36 -10.21 -4.50
N LEU A 28 6.87 -9.95 -5.72
CA LEU A 28 5.67 -10.60 -6.24
C LEU A 28 5.84 -12.12 -6.42
N LEU A 29 6.98 -12.55 -6.98
CA LEU A 29 7.31 -13.98 -7.08
C LEU A 29 7.34 -14.63 -5.69
N ARG A 30 7.97 -13.97 -4.72
CA ARG A 30 8.04 -14.48 -3.35
C ARG A 30 6.66 -14.58 -2.68
N PHE A 31 5.78 -13.61 -2.94
CA PHE A 31 4.42 -13.65 -2.44
C PHE A 31 3.61 -14.79 -3.08
N GLU A 32 3.78 -15.05 -4.36
CA GLU A 32 3.17 -16.19 -5.05
C GLU A 32 3.61 -17.51 -4.41
N GLU A 33 4.91 -17.71 -4.20
CA GLU A 33 5.45 -18.91 -3.53
C GLU A 33 4.87 -19.14 -2.13
N LEU A 34 4.55 -18.07 -1.41
CA LEU A 34 4.04 -18.10 -0.04
C LEU A 34 2.50 -18.05 0.04
N GLY A 35 1.80 -17.95 -1.09
CA GLY A 35 0.35 -17.79 -1.13
C GLY A 35 -0.15 -16.45 -0.56
N ILE A 36 0.67 -15.40 -0.59
CA ILE A 36 0.33 -14.06 -0.11
C ILE A 36 -0.26 -13.25 -1.27
N ILE A 37 -1.47 -12.70 -1.08
CA ILE A 37 -2.07 -11.81 -2.08
C ILE A 37 -1.45 -10.42 -1.95
N PRO A 38 -0.84 -9.84 -3.00
CA PRO A 38 -0.29 -8.49 -2.93
C PRO A 38 -1.37 -7.40 -2.98
N VAL A 39 -1.02 -6.20 -2.52
CA VAL A 39 -1.77 -4.98 -2.84
C VAL A 39 -1.80 -4.76 -4.37
N PRO A 40 -2.89 -4.18 -4.92
CA PRO A 40 -2.99 -3.94 -6.37
C PRO A 40 -1.95 -2.92 -6.84
N THR A 41 -1.32 -3.21 -7.98
CA THR A 41 -0.43 -2.25 -8.65
C THR A 41 -1.27 -1.26 -9.45
N LEU A 42 -1.24 0.01 -9.09
CA LEU A 42 -1.96 1.07 -9.81
C LEU A 42 -1.23 1.49 -11.09
N TRP A 43 0.11 1.44 -11.08
CA TRP A 43 0.94 1.82 -12.22
C TRP A 43 2.38 1.27 -12.09
N ARG A 44 3.02 0.95 -13.23
CA ARG A 44 4.42 0.49 -13.33
C ARG A 44 5.10 1.19 -14.51
N GLY A 45 6.19 1.92 -14.26
CA GLY A 45 6.97 2.59 -15.31
C GLY A 45 7.91 3.67 -14.78
N PRO A 46 8.41 4.57 -15.66
CA PRO A 46 9.20 5.75 -15.28
C PRO A 46 8.30 6.93 -14.86
N TRP A 47 8.73 7.71 -13.86
CA TRP A 47 7.98 8.89 -13.44
C TRP A 47 7.77 9.87 -14.61
N ARG A 48 6.60 10.51 -14.61
CA ARG A 48 6.27 11.63 -15.51
C ARG A 48 5.49 12.69 -14.74
N ALA A 49 5.59 13.93 -15.19
CA ALA A 49 4.80 15.03 -14.63
C ALA A 49 3.30 14.71 -14.68
N GLY A 50 2.56 15.03 -13.61
CA GLY A 50 1.12 14.76 -13.52
C GLY A 50 0.75 13.31 -13.17
N LEU A 51 1.72 12.39 -13.02
CA LEU A 51 1.43 10.97 -12.77
C LEU A 51 0.64 10.75 -11.48
N PHE A 52 1.07 11.36 -10.38
CA PHE A 52 0.45 11.15 -9.06
C PHE A 52 -0.93 11.80 -8.97
N GLU A 53 -1.09 12.96 -9.60
CA GLU A 53 -2.37 13.65 -9.74
C GLU A 53 -3.36 12.82 -10.55
N THR A 54 -2.89 12.20 -11.63
CA THR A 54 -3.71 11.29 -12.46
C THR A 54 -4.15 10.07 -11.65
N ILE A 55 -3.24 9.44 -10.90
CA ILE A 55 -3.58 8.29 -10.05
C ILE A 55 -4.55 8.71 -8.93
N ALA A 56 -4.29 9.84 -8.27
CA ALA A 56 -5.15 10.36 -7.20
C ALA A 56 -6.56 10.67 -7.68
N ALA A 57 -6.71 11.27 -8.87
CA ALA A 57 -8.00 11.57 -9.47
C ALA A 57 -8.83 10.30 -9.83
N GLY A 58 -8.17 9.16 -9.99
CA GLY A 58 -8.82 7.87 -10.22
C GLY A 58 -9.23 7.11 -8.96
N LEU A 59 -8.90 7.62 -7.76
CA LEU A 59 -9.26 6.96 -6.51
C LEU A 59 -10.72 7.24 -6.11
N ASP A 60 -11.39 6.21 -5.59
CA ASP A 60 -12.63 6.38 -4.82
C ASP A 60 -12.26 6.85 -3.42
N LEU A 61 -12.16 8.17 -3.21
CA LEU A 61 -11.72 8.75 -1.94
C LEU A 61 -12.67 8.48 -0.76
N ALA A 62 -13.89 7.98 -1.00
CA ALA A 62 -14.76 7.53 0.09
C ALA A 62 -14.25 6.21 0.71
N ARG A 63 -13.60 5.37 -0.10
CA ARG A 63 -13.15 4.01 0.29
C ARG A 63 -11.64 3.86 0.36
N GLN A 64 -10.91 4.56 -0.50
CA GLN A 64 -9.46 4.47 -0.65
C GLN A 64 -8.80 5.65 0.03
N GLU A 65 -7.89 5.36 0.96
CA GLU A 65 -7.13 6.36 1.70
C GLU A 65 -6.13 7.09 0.80
N GLY A 66 -5.53 6.38 -0.14
CA GLY A 66 -4.43 6.89 -0.94
C GLY A 66 -3.63 5.77 -1.59
N PHE A 67 -2.36 6.05 -1.90
CA PHE A 67 -1.45 5.09 -2.49
C PHE A 67 -0.01 5.30 -2.00
N VAL A 68 0.80 4.24 -2.16
CA VAL A 68 2.25 4.28 -1.96
C VAL A 68 2.93 4.18 -3.31
N ALA A 69 3.91 5.05 -3.56
CA ALA A 69 4.83 4.97 -4.68
C ALA A 69 6.21 4.55 -4.16
N ARG A 70 6.86 3.60 -4.82
CA ARG A 70 8.22 3.16 -4.50
C ARG A 70 9.07 2.97 -5.75
N VAL A 71 10.39 3.11 -5.60
CA VAL A 71 11.35 2.58 -6.58
C VAL A 71 11.19 1.07 -6.67
N ALA A 72 11.10 0.55 -7.90
CA ALA A 72 10.83 -0.87 -8.10
C ALA A 72 12.08 -1.75 -7.98
N ALA A 73 13.28 -1.18 -8.14
CA ALA A 73 14.53 -1.86 -7.82
C ALA A 73 14.69 -2.05 -6.31
N ALA A 74 15.68 -2.85 -5.92
CA ALA A 74 16.09 -2.96 -4.52
C ALA A 74 16.64 -1.62 -4.01
N PHE A 75 16.48 -1.36 -2.72
CA PHE A 75 17.14 -0.24 -2.04
C PHE A 75 17.28 -0.52 -0.54
N PRO A 76 18.29 0.07 0.14
CA PRO A 76 18.43 -0.06 1.59
C PRO A 76 17.20 0.47 2.31
N GLU A 77 16.78 -0.19 3.39
CA GLU A 77 15.65 0.25 4.22
C GLU A 77 15.85 1.68 4.73
N ALA A 78 17.10 2.03 5.09
CA ALA A 78 17.47 3.39 5.48
C ALA A 78 17.20 4.46 4.40
N GLU A 79 17.07 4.08 3.12
CA GLU A 79 16.72 4.98 2.03
C GLU A 79 15.21 5.09 1.76
N MET A 80 14.34 4.39 2.51
CA MET A 80 12.88 4.51 2.38
C MET A 80 12.38 5.97 2.31
N PRO A 81 12.88 6.93 3.12
CA PRO A 81 12.44 8.33 3.02
C PRO A 81 12.72 9.02 1.68
N ARG A 82 13.61 8.46 0.85
CA ARG A 82 13.97 8.99 -0.48
C ARG A 82 13.44 8.13 -1.63
N ARG A 83 13.22 6.84 -1.38
CA ARG A 83 12.86 5.83 -2.39
C ARG A 83 11.40 5.45 -2.37
N MET A 84 10.65 5.92 -1.38
CA MET A 84 9.23 5.67 -1.20
C MET A 84 8.51 6.94 -0.76
N GLY A 85 7.27 7.11 -1.19
CA GLY A 85 6.39 8.18 -0.76
C GLY A 85 4.95 7.71 -0.75
N LYS A 86 4.09 8.43 -0.04
CA LYS A 86 2.66 8.15 -0.01
C LYS A 86 1.84 9.41 -0.29
N TYR A 87 0.77 9.23 -1.04
CA TYR A 87 -0.33 10.19 -1.11
C TYR A 87 -1.42 9.69 -0.19
N VAL A 88 -2.02 10.61 0.59
CA VAL A 88 -3.12 10.33 1.49
C VAL A 88 -4.16 11.43 1.31
N ARG A 89 -5.44 11.06 1.18
CA ARG A 89 -6.54 12.00 1.01
C ARG A 89 -6.64 12.98 2.19
N ALA A 90 -7.16 14.17 1.93
CA ALA A 90 -7.44 15.13 2.99
C ALA A 90 -8.46 14.56 4.00
N GLY A 91 -8.29 14.88 5.28
CA GLY A 91 -9.18 14.43 6.35
C GLY A 91 -9.04 12.94 6.73
N HIS A 92 -7.97 12.26 6.29
CA HIS A 92 -7.74 10.85 6.60
C HIS A 92 -7.49 10.56 8.09
N VAL A 93 -7.02 11.54 8.87
CA VAL A 93 -6.93 11.48 10.34
C VAL A 93 -7.40 12.80 10.92
N GLN A 94 -8.46 12.79 11.75
CA GLN A 94 -8.90 13.95 12.53
C GLN A 94 -9.00 13.68 14.03
N SER A 95 -8.67 12.49 14.52
CA SER A 95 -8.68 12.19 15.96
C SER A 95 -7.28 11.89 16.47
N GLU A 96 -6.84 12.65 17.48
CA GLU A 96 -5.63 12.41 18.27
C GLU A 96 -5.73 11.14 19.15
N THR A 97 -6.87 10.44 19.11
CA THR A 97 -7.04 9.16 19.79
C THR A 97 -6.14 8.13 19.13
N HIS A 98 -5.08 7.75 19.86
CA HIS A 98 -4.23 6.60 19.52
C HIS A 98 -5.13 5.42 19.11
N TRP A 99 -4.90 4.85 17.93
CA TRP A 99 -5.67 3.74 17.38
C TRP A 99 -5.78 2.52 18.33
N MET A 100 -4.84 2.40 19.27
CA MET A 100 -4.88 1.40 20.35
C MET A 100 -6.07 1.55 21.32
N GLN A 101 -6.71 2.71 21.39
CA GLN A 101 -7.83 2.99 22.30
C GLN A 101 -9.21 2.95 21.61
N THR A 102 -9.25 2.69 20.31
CA THR A 102 -10.51 2.64 19.55
C THR A 102 -11.00 1.20 19.41
N ALA A 103 -12.31 0.98 19.49
CA ALA A 103 -12.91 -0.33 19.25
C ALA A 103 -12.52 -0.86 17.86
N LEU A 104 -11.99 -2.10 17.81
CA LEU A 104 -11.68 -2.76 16.54
C LEU A 104 -12.98 -3.01 15.76
N VAL A 105 -13.05 -2.49 14.54
CA VAL A 105 -14.07 -2.85 13.56
C VAL A 105 -13.46 -3.90 12.62
N PRO A 106 -13.99 -5.13 12.55
CA PRO A 106 -13.48 -6.17 11.67
C PRO A 106 -13.59 -5.78 10.19
N ASN A 107 -12.63 -6.22 9.38
CA ASN A 107 -12.76 -6.16 7.92
C ASN A 107 -13.73 -7.24 7.41
N GLY A 108 -14.30 -7.05 6.23
CA GLY A 108 -15.07 -8.04 5.47
C GLY A 108 -14.26 -8.59 4.28
N LEU A 109 -14.47 -9.86 3.96
CA LEU A 109 -13.90 -10.51 2.78
C LEU A 109 -14.87 -10.47 1.59
N LYS A 110 -14.32 -10.43 0.38
CA LYS A 110 -15.12 -10.52 -0.85
C LYS A 110 -15.75 -11.91 -0.98
N GLY A 111 -17.08 -11.99 -0.87
CA GLY A 111 -17.85 -13.23 -1.07
C GLY A 111 -18.25 -13.99 0.20
N ALA A 112 -18.19 -13.35 1.37
CA ALA A 112 -18.79 -13.86 2.61
C ALA A 112 -20.28 -13.51 2.73
#